data_AF-A0A399ZZC4-F1
#
_entry.id   AF-A0A399ZZC4-F1
#
_cell.length_a   1.000
_cell.length_b   1.000
_cell.length_c   1.000
_cell.angle_alpha   90.00
_cell.angle_beta   90.00
_cell.angle_gamma   90.00
#
_symmetry.space_group_name_H-M   'P 1'
#
loop_
_entity.id
_entity.type
_entity.pdbx_description
1 polymer ?
#
loop_
_entity_poly.entity_id
_entity_poly.type
_entity_poly.pdbx_seq_one_letter_code
_entity_poly.pdbx_strand_id
1 'polypeptide(L)'
;QNLVSIGDDFWIENEQGQRVYKVDGKALRVRSTLIFEDAHGQELAKIQEKMARVRDTMEIEGPNGQTLATVKKAMITPVRERFSLDIAGGGDIEIQGNLLDHEYTFEQGGKKIAETSKKWFRIADSYGVEIAQGQNEIVILAATVAVDMIAHGRR
;
A
#
# COMPACT_ATOMS: atom_id res chain seq x y z
N GLN A 1 16.33 8.97 -9.79
CA GLN A 1 16.88 8.75 -8.44
C GLN A 1 16.19 9.72 -7.52
N ASN A 2 15.33 9.18 -6.67
CA ASN A 2 15.01 9.66 -5.34
C ASN A 2 14.21 8.50 -4.74
N LEU A 3 14.98 7.69 -4.04
CA LEU A 3 14.49 6.56 -3.27
C LEU A 3 13.75 7.22 -2.10
N VAL A 4 12.42 7.15 -2.06
CA VAL A 4 11.75 7.11 -0.76
C VAL A 4 12.28 5.83 -0.14
N SER A 5 13.38 5.95 0.61
CA SER A 5 14.08 4.80 1.15
C SER A 5 13.09 4.07 2.01
N ILE A 6 12.92 2.78 1.77
CA ILE A 6 12.19 1.88 2.65
C ILE A 6 12.87 1.99 4.02
N GLY A 7 12.29 2.79 4.92
CA GLY A 7 12.87 3.19 6.21
C GLY A 7 12.77 4.68 6.58
N ASP A 8 12.47 5.57 5.62
CA ASP A 8 12.19 6.99 5.90
C ASP A 8 10.68 7.21 6.07
N ASP A 9 10.31 8.03 7.06
CA ASP A 9 8.92 8.41 7.30
C ASP A 9 8.42 9.28 6.16
N PHE A 10 7.19 9.05 5.69
CA PHE A 10 6.57 9.89 4.67
C PHE A 10 5.15 10.31 5.05
N TRP A 11 4.74 11.45 4.51
CA TRP A 11 3.42 12.02 4.72
C TRP A 11 2.56 11.81 3.49
N ILE A 12 1.30 11.49 3.71
CA ILE A 12 0.25 11.47 2.70
C ILE A 12 -0.53 12.77 2.85
N GLU A 13 -0.65 13.49 1.74
CA GLU A 13 -1.36 14.75 1.66
C GLU A 13 -2.68 14.58 0.91
N ASN A 14 -3.69 15.34 1.32
CA ASN A 14 -4.94 15.44 0.57
C ASN A 14 -4.78 16.40 -0.63
N GLU A 15 -5.84 16.57 -1.42
CA GLU A 15 -5.85 17.46 -2.59
C GLU A 15 -5.54 18.94 -2.28
N GLN A 16 -5.70 19.35 -1.02
CA GLN A 16 -5.39 20.71 -0.55
C GLN A 16 -3.93 20.86 -0.08
N GLY A 17 -3.11 19.82 -0.19
CA GLY A 17 -1.73 19.78 0.32
C GLY A 17 -1.65 19.66 1.85
N GLN A 18 -2.75 19.26 2.52
CA GLN A 18 -2.73 19.06 3.96
C GLN A 18 -2.30 17.64 4.27
N ARG A 19 -1.34 17.51 5.20
CA ARG A 19 -0.89 16.23 5.72
C ARG A 19 -2.00 15.58 6.54
N VAL A 20 -2.50 14.45 6.06
CA VAL A 20 -3.63 13.72 6.67
C VAL A 20 -3.19 12.42 7.32
N TYR A 21 -2.17 11.76 6.76
CA TYR A 21 -1.61 10.52 7.29
C TYR A 21 -0.10 10.56 7.27
N LYS A 22 0.50 9.80 8.18
CA LYS A 22 1.94 9.56 8.24
C LYS A 22 2.19 8.06 8.17
N VAL A 23 3.17 7.66 7.39
CA VAL A 23 3.71 6.30 7.42
C VAL A 23 5.07 6.37 8.08
N ASP A 24 5.17 5.79 9.28
CA ASP A 24 6.39 5.73 10.06
C ASP A 24 7.21 4.50 9.66
N GLY A 25 8.38 4.77 9.08
CA GLY A 25 9.36 3.77 8.64
C GLY A 25 10.39 3.45 9.72
N LYS A 26 10.42 4.21 10.80
CA LYS A 26 11.39 4.08 11.90
C LYS A 26 11.02 3.06 12.97
N ALA A 27 10.01 2.21 12.72
CA ALA A 27 9.87 0.91 13.38
C ALA A 27 11.00 -0.08 12.96
N LEU A 28 12.23 0.43 12.90
CA LEU A 28 13.46 -0.19 12.45
C LEU A 28 14.01 -1.11 13.55
N ARG A 29 13.95 -2.43 13.31
CA ARG A 29 15.14 -3.32 13.28
C ARG A 29 14.80 -4.81 13.21
N VAL A 30 13.53 -5.20 13.37
CA VAL A 30 13.14 -6.62 13.30
C VAL A 30 11.83 -6.73 12.53
N ARG A 31 11.88 -7.12 11.24
CA ARG A 31 10.75 -7.62 10.41
C ARG A 31 9.89 -6.61 9.62
N SER A 32 10.47 -5.83 8.70
CA SER A 32 9.72 -5.24 7.56
C SER A 32 8.34 -4.67 7.94
N THR A 33 8.27 -3.85 9.00
CA THR A 33 7.01 -3.35 9.58
C THR A 33 6.94 -1.83 9.42
N LEU A 34 5.79 -1.32 8.98
CA LEU A 34 5.47 0.11 8.90
C LEU A 34 4.22 0.40 9.72
N ILE A 35 4.19 1.57 10.36
CA ILE A 35 3.03 2.05 11.12
C ILE A 35 2.36 3.17 10.34
N PHE A 36 1.05 3.04 10.12
CA PHE A 36 0.22 4.04 9.48
C PHE A 36 -0.51 4.83 10.55
N GLU A 37 -0.28 6.13 10.63
CA GLU A 37 -0.78 7.03 11.67
C GLU A 37 -1.65 8.14 11.07
N ASP A 38 -2.59 8.66 11.86
CA ASP A 38 -3.26 9.93 11.55
C ASP A 38 -2.32 11.14 11.77
N ALA A 39 -2.79 12.33 11.41
CA ALA A 39 -2.05 13.59 11.63
C ALA A 39 -1.74 13.90 13.11
N HIS A 40 -2.40 13.22 14.06
CA HIS A 40 -2.20 13.35 15.49
C HIS A 40 -1.25 12.26 16.07
N GLY A 41 -0.78 11.32 15.25
CA GLY A 41 0.07 10.21 15.67
C GLY A 41 -0.69 9.02 16.25
N GLN A 42 -2.00 8.90 15.99
CA GLN A 42 -2.76 7.70 16.37
C GLN A 42 -2.54 6.60 15.32
N GLU A 43 -2.13 5.41 15.77
CA GLU A 43 -2.00 4.24 14.91
C GLU A 43 -3.37 3.86 14.32
N LEU A 44 -3.46 3.84 12.99
CA LEU A 44 -4.62 3.44 12.21
C LEU A 44 -4.45 2.04 11.62
N ALA A 45 -3.22 1.69 11.23
CA ALA A 45 -2.90 0.36 10.72
C ALA A 45 -1.42 0.02 10.89
N LYS A 46 -1.11 -1.26 10.88
CA LYS A 46 0.25 -1.82 10.88
C LYS A 46 0.43 -2.70 9.65
N ILE A 47 1.46 -2.41 8.86
CA ILE A 47 1.79 -3.16 7.65
C ILE A 47 3.02 -4.01 7.97
N GLN A 48 2.94 -5.33 7.85
CA GLN A 48 4.07 -6.21 8.19
C GLN A 48 4.18 -7.42 7.27
N GLU A 49 5.39 -7.94 7.10
CA GLU A 49 5.61 -9.18 6.36
C GLU A 49 5.02 -10.39 7.10
N LYS A 50 4.21 -11.19 6.40
CA LYS A 50 3.60 -12.39 6.98
C LYS A 50 4.68 -13.47 7.17
N MET A 51 4.82 -14.03 8.38
CA MET A 51 5.75 -15.14 8.68
C MET A 51 5.36 -16.49 8.04
N ALA A 52 4.62 -16.48 6.93
CA ALA A 52 4.25 -17.68 6.20
C ALA A 52 5.37 -18.10 5.24
N ARG A 53 5.36 -19.36 4.78
CA ARG A 53 6.28 -19.83 3.72
C ARG A 53 6.09 -19.12 2.37
N VAL A 54 5.05 -18.28 2.25
CA VAL A 54 4.69 -17.57 1.03
C VAL A 54 5.45 -16.26 0.99
N ARG A 55 6.49 -16.20 0.16
CA ARG A 55 7.21 -14.96 -0.14
C ARG A 55 6.25 -13.92 -0.72
N ASP A 56 6.64 -12.65 -0.64
CA ASP A 56 5.91 -11.55 -1.26
C ASP A 56 4.45 -11.42 -0.75
N THR A 57 4.25 -11.63 0.55
CA THR A 57 2.95 -11.47 1.24
C THR A 57 3.08 -10.53 2.44
N MET A 58 2.23 -9.51 2.48
CA MET A 58 2.16 -8.50 3.54
C MET A 58 0.77 -8.55 4.19
N GLU A 59 0.72 -8.37 5.50
CA GLU A 59 -0.51 -8.28 6.27
C GLU A 59 -0.72 -6.84 6.74
N ILE A 60 -1.97 -6.37 6.66
CA ILE A 60 -2.41 -5.07 7.16
C ILE A 60 -3.28 -5.35 8.38
N GLU A 61 -2.79 -5.01 9.56
CA GLU A 61 -3.50 -5.12 10.82
C GLU A 61 -4.09 -3.77 11.23
N GLY A 62 -5.24 -3.80 11.90
CA GLY A 62 -5.84 -2.63 12.51
C GLY A 62 -5.21 -2.32 13.88
N PRO A 63 -5.66 -1.25 14.55
CA PRO A 63 -5.04 -0.79 15.79
C PRO A 63 -5.11 -1.79 16.95
N ASN A 64 -6.06 -2.72 16.91
CA ASN A 64 -6.21 -3.78 17.93
C ASN A 64 -5.55 -5.11 17.53
N GLY A 65 -4.73 -5.12 16.45
CA GLY A 65 -4.05 -6.31 15.96
C GLY A 65 -4.91 -7.27 15.15
N GLN A 66 -6.16 -6.92 14.84
CA GLN A 66 -6.98 -7.71 13.92
C GLN A 66 -6.51 -7.51 12.48
N THR A 67 -6.42 -8.59 11.71
CA THR A 67 -6.13 -8.50 10.27
C THR A 67 -7.28 -7.76 9.56
N LEU A 68 -6.95 -6.64 8.91
CA LEU A 68 -7.87 -5.90 8.04
C LEU A 68 -7.80 -6.42 6.60
N ALA A 69 -6.60 -6.70 6.11
CA ALA A 69 -6.40 -7.24 4.78
C ALA A 69 -5.03 -7.93 4.60
N THR A 70 -4.91 -8.75 3.55
CA THR A 70 -3.65 -9.37 3.14
C THR A 70 -3.32 -9.00 1.69
N VAL A 71 -2.14 -8.44 1.45
CA VAL A 71 -1.60 -8.17 0.11
C VAL A 71 -0.66 -9.29 -0.30
N LYS A 72 -0.85 -9.82 -1.51
CA LYS A 72 -0.04 -10.92 -2.03
C LYS A 72 0.33 -10.70 -3.49
N LYS A 73 1.59 -10.96 -3.83
CA LYS A 73 2.05 -11.03 -5.23
C LYS A 73 1.63 -12.36 -5.87
N ALA A 74 1.10 -12.30 -7.10
CA ALA A 74 0.80 -13.50 -7.87
C ALA A 74 2.10 -14.18 -8.32
N MET A 75 2.25 -15.48 -8.01
CA MET A 75 3.49 -16.24 -8.27
C MET A 75 3.69 -16.65 -9.75
N ILE A 76 2.66 -16.56 -10.59
CA ILE A 76 2.67 -17.10 -11.97
C ILE A 76 2.19 -16.01 -12.94
N THR A 77 3.06 -15.06 -13.29
CA THR A 77 2.79 -14.11 -14.38
C THR A 77 4.08 -13.75 -15.11
N PRO A 78 4.32 -14.28 -16.33
CA PRO A 78 5.59 -14.09 -17.04
C PRO A 78 5.77 -12.69 -17.68
N VAL A 79 4.76 -11.80 -17.64
CA VAL A 79 4.79 -10.54 -18.42
C VAL A 79 4.33 -9.30 -17.63
N ARG A 80 3.48 -9.41 -16.60
CA ARG A 80 2.98 -8.27 -15.81
C ARG A 80 2.85 -8.63 -14.34
N GLU A 81 3.33 -7.76 -13.46
CA GLU A 81 3.13 -7.94 -12.02
C GLU A 81 1.64 -7.79 -11.70
N ARG A 82 1.09 -8.79 -11.00
CA ARG A 82 -0.28 -8.78 -10.51
C ARG A 82 -0.26 -9.09 -9.03
N PHE A 83 -1.07 -8.37 -8.27
CA PHE A 83 -1.22 -8.51 -6.84
C PHE A 83 -2.70 -8.73 -6.51
N SER A 84 -2.95 -9.33 -5.36
CA SER A 84 -4.29 -9.47 -4.79
C SER A 84 -4.30 -8.86 -3.40
N LEU A 85 -5.40 -8.17 -3.07
CA LEU A 85 -5.70 -7.65 -1.75
C LEU A 85 -6.97 -8.37 -1.25
N ASP A 86 -6.79 -9.26 -0.27
CA ASP A 86 -7.90 -9.96 0.39
C ASP A 86 -8.35 -9.14 1.61
N ILE A 87 -9.54 -8.54 1.56
CA ILE A 87 -10.10 -7.80 2.69
C ILE A 87 -10.78 -8.78 3.64
N ALA A 88 -10.43 -8.73 4.92
CA ALA A 88 -11.07 -9.53 5.96
C ALA A 88 -12.60 -9.32 5.97
N GLY A 89 -13.35 -10.31 5.48
CA GLY A 89 -14.80 -10.25 5.35
C GLY A 89 -15.34 -9.34 4.24
N GLY A 90 -14.47 -8.74 3.41
CA GLY A 90 -14.81 -7.75 2.38
C GLY A 90 -14.58 -8.20 0.93
N GLY A 91 -14.01 -9.39 0.73
CA GLY A 91 -13.75 -9.99 -0.59
C GLY A 91 -12.40 -9.58 -1.21
N ASP A 92 -12.09 -10.20 -2.34
CA ASP A 92 -10.83 -10.02 -3.05
C ASP A 92 -10.85 -8.80 -3.97
N ILE A 93 -9.73 -8.07 -3.98
CA ILE A 93 -9.44 -6.97 -4.89
C ILE A 93 -8.23 -7.34 -5.74
N GLU A 94 -8.36 -7.21 -7.05
CA GLU A 94 -7.26 -7.38 -7.99
C GLU A 94 -6.48 -6.07 -8.14
N ILE A 95 -5.16 -6.17 -8.07
CA ILE A 95 -4.25 -5.04 -8.28
C ILE A 95 -3.40 -5.34 -9.51
N GLN A 96 -3.52 -4.51 -10.54
CA GLN A 96 -2.86 -4.75 -11.82
C GLN A 96 -2.46 -3.45 -12.55
N GLY A 97 -1.40 -3.52 -13.33
CA GLY A 97 -0.89 -2.39 -14.10
C GLY A 97 0.63 -2.44 -14.25
N ASN A 98 1.25 -1.27 -14.31
CA ASN A 98 2.69 -1.10 -14.21
C ASN A 98 3.05 -0.63 -12.79
N LEU A 99 3.31 -1.60 -11.91
CA LEU A 99 3.51 -1.37 -10.49
C LEU A 99 4.84 -0.67 -10.20
N LEU A 100 5.88 -0.95 -10.99
CA LEU A 100 7.19 -0.31 -10.87
C LEU A 100 7.13 1.19 -11.17
N ASP A 101 6.27 1.60 -12.11
CA ASP A 101 6.10 3.01 -12.47
C ASP A 101 4.96 3.69 -11.69
N HIS A 102 4.38 3.04 -10.68
CA HIS A 102 3.24 3.55 -9.90
C HIS A 102 2.03 3.88 -10.77
N GLU A 103 1.72 3.02 -11.74
CA GLU A 103 0.62 3.17 -12.69
C GLU A 103 -0.25 1.90 -12.69
N TYR A 104 -1.11 1.75 -11.68
CA TYR A 104 -1.90 0.54 -11.48
C TYR A 104 -3.27 0.83 -10.85
N THR A 105 -4.20 -0.11 -11.02
CA THR A 105 -5.58 -0.01 -10.52
C THR A 105 -5.89 -1.07 -9.48
N PHE A 106 -6.83 -0.76 -8.60
CA PHE A 106 -7.51 -1.69 -7.71
C PHE A 106 -8.90 -1.97 -8.27
N GLU A 107 -9.23 -3.23 -8.52
CA GLU A 107 -10.49 -3.67 -9.10
C GLU A 107 -11.18 -4.70 -8.23
N GLN A 108 -12.46 -4.47 -7.92
CA GLN A 108 -13.31 -5.44 -7.21
C GLN A 108 -14.49 -5.81 -8.10
N GLY A 109 -14.64 -7.10 -8.43
CA GLY A 109 -15.70 -7.57 -9.31
C GLY A 109 -15.72 -6.89 -10.69
N GLY A 110 -14.54 -6.55 -11.22
CA GLY A 110 -14.39 -5.84 -12.50
C GLY A 110 -14.68 -4.33 -12.46
N LYS A 111 -14.94 -3.76 -11.28
CA LYS A 111 -15.10 -2.32 -11.09
C LYS A 111 -13.83 -1.72 -10.49
N LYS A 112 -13.30 -0.67 -11.10
CA LYS A 112 -12.20 0.12 -10.53
C LYS A 112 -12.68 0.83 -9.26
N ILE A 113 -11.99 0.58 -8.15
CA ILE A 113 -12.26 1.16 -6.84
C ILE A 113 -11.14 2.10 -6.36
N ALA A 114 -9.95 1.98 -6.93
CA ALA A 114 -8.87 2.94 -6.73
C ALA A 114 -7.86 2.90 -7.88
N GLU A 115 -7.06 3.95 -8.03
CA GLU A 115 -6.00 4.06 -9.02
C GLU A 115 -4.79 4.76 -8.42
N THR A 116 -3.61 4.22 -8.69
CA THR A 116 -2.33 4.84 -8.37
C THR A 116 -1.70 5.35 -9.65
N SER A 117 -1.33 6.63 -9.68
CA SER A 117 -0.68 7.25 -10.84
C SER A 117 0.32 8.34 -10.45
N LYS A 118 1.48 8.34 -11.12
CA LYS A 118 2.45 9.44 -11.12
C LYS A 118 2.08 10.56 -12.07
N LYS A 119 1.30 10.29 -13.12
CA LYS A 119 0.95 11.28 -14.15
C LYS A 119 0.19 12.48 -13.61
N TRP A 120 -0.49 12.33 -12.47
CA TRP A 120 -1.17 13.43 -11.79
C TRP A 120 -0.20 14.40 -11.10
N PHE A 121 1.06 14.01 -10.90
CA PHE A 121 2.05 14.77 -10.17
C PHE A 121 3.12 15.30 -11.12
N ARG A 122 3.44 16.59 -10.96
CA ARG A 122 4.57 17.23 -11.65
C ARG A 122 5.90 17.07 -10.92
N ILE A 123 5.85 16.61 -9.67
CA ILE A 123 7.02 16.40 -8.81
C ILE A 123 7.53 14.98 -9.07
N ALA A 124 8.84 14.85 -9.31
CA ALA A 124 9.45 13.60 -9.79
C ALA A 124 9.33 12.41 -8.80
N ASP A 125 8.92 12.66 -7.56
CA ASP A 125 9.02 11.70 -6.44
C ASP A 125 7.69 11.47 -5.72
N SER A 126 6.57 11.90 -6.32
CA SER A 126 5.24 11.73 -5.76
C SER A 126 4.33 11.00 -6.73
N TYR A 127 3.46 10.17 -6.18
CA TYR A 127 2.35 9.56 -6.89
C TYR A 127 1.08 9.82 -6.07
N GLY A 128 -0.08 9.73 -6.71
CA GLY A 128 -1.36 9.87 -6.03
C GLY A 128 -2.11 8.58 -6.04
N VAL A 129 -3.04 8.48 -5.09
CA VAL A 129 -3.99 7.39 -5.00
C VAL A 129 -5.37 8.02 -5.02
N GLU A 130 -6.12 7.80 -6.09
CA GLU A 130 -7.53 8.17 -6.16
C GLU A 130 -8.35 6.98 -5.65
N ILE A 131 -9.25 7.23 -4.70
CA ILE A 131 -10.04 6.19 -4.03
C ILE A 131 -11.52 6.48 -4.26
N ALA A 132 -12.26 5.48 -4.77
CA ALA A 132 -13.69 5.60 -4.99
C ALA A 132 -14.45 5.83 -3.67
N GLN A 133 -15.53 6.59 -3.74
CA GLN A 133 -16.35 6.90 -2.57
C GLN A 133 -16.86 5.63 -1.87
N GLY A 134 -16.83 5.63 -0.53
CA GLY A 134 -17.32 4.54 0.30
C GLY A 134 -16.34 3.38 0.45
N GLN A 135 -15.15 3.45 -0.14
CA GLN A 135 -14.08 2.50 0.12
C GLN A 135 -13.33 2.86 1.40
N ASN A 136 -12.71 1.85 2.02
CA ASN A 136 -11.84 2.07 3.18
C ASN A 136 -10.49 2.64 2.71
N GLU A 137 -10.32 3.94 2.86
CA GLU A 137 -9.11 4.66 2.43
C GLU A 137 -7.85 4.12 3.11
N ILE A 138 -7.92 3.79 4.40
CA ILE A 138 -6.77 3.30 5.17
C ILE A 138 -6.28 1.96 4.62
N VAL A 139 -7.20 1.04 4.33
CA VAL A 139 -6.84 -0.27 3.76
C VAL A 139 -6.23 -0.11 2.36
N ILE A 140 -6.79 0.76 1.52
CA ILE A 140 -6.27 0.97 0.15
C ILE A 140 -4.91 1.66 0.18
N LEU A 141 -4.74 2.71 0.98
CA LEU A 141 -3.45 3.40 1.12
C LEU A 141 -2.39 2.47 1.72
N ALA A 142 -2.72 1.72 2.77
CA ALA A 142 -1.82 0.72 3.34
C ALA A 142 -1.47 -0.39 2.33
N ALA A 143 -2.43 -0.80 1.49
CA ALA A 143 -2.18 -1.76 0.42
C ALA A 143 -1.24 -1.21 -0.66
N THR A 144 -1.38 0.06 -1.05
CA THR A 144 -0.43 0.74 -1.95
C THR A 144 0.99 0.70 -1.37
N VAL A 145 1.14 1.01 -0.09
CA VAL A 145 2.45 0.94 0.59
C VAL A 145 3.00 -0.49 0.63
N ALA A 146 2.16 -1.49 0.92
CA ALA A 146 2.55 -2.89 0.91
C ALA A 146 2.99 -3.37 -0.49
N VAL A 147 2.30 -2.94 -1.55
CA VAL A 147 2.70 -3.20 -2.95
C VAL A 147 4.08 -2.61 -3.21
N ASP A 148 4.32 -1.37 -2.80
CA ASP A 148 5.62 -0.72 -2.97
C ASP A 148 6.74 -1.46 -2.25
N MET A 149 6.51 -1.91 -1.01
CA MET A 149 7.48 -2.71 -0.26
C MET A 149 7.82 -4.02 -0.99
N ILE A 150 6.84 -4.71 -1.56
CA ILE A 150 7.06 -5.98 -2.25
C ILE A 150 7.71 -5.76 -3.63
N ALA A 151 7.27 -4.74 -4.38
CA ALA A 151 7.73 -4.47 -5.73
C ALA A 151 9.14 -3.84 -5.76
N HIS A 152 9.44 -2.96 -4.79
CA HIS A 152 10.68 -2.18 -4.76
C HIS A 152 11.67 -2.63 -3.67
N GLY A 153 11.25 -3.42 -2.67
CA GLY A 153 12.07 -3.88 -1.56
C GLY A 153 13.12 -4.96 -1.88
N ARG A 154 13.26 -5.38 -3.14
CA ARG A 154 14.40 -6.19 -3.59
C ARG A 154 15.51 -5.31 -4.15
N ARG A 155 16.33 -4.73 -3.29
CA ARG A 155 17.68 -4.28 -3.64
C ARG A 155 18.66 -4.61 -2.53
#